data_AF-A0A7D5N3R4-F1
#
_entry.id   AF-A0A7D5N3R4-F1
#
_cell.length_a   1.000
_cell.length_b   1.000
_cell.length_c   1.000
_cell.angle_alpha   90.00
_cell.angle_beta   90.00
_cell.angle_gamma   90.00
#
_symmetry.space_group_name_H-M   'P 1'
#
loop_
_entity.id
_entity.type
_entity.pdbx_description
1 polymer ?
#
loop_
_entity_poly.entity_id
_entity_poly.type
_entity_poly.pdbx_seq_one_letter_code
_entity_poly.pdbx_strand_id
1 'polypeptide(L)' 'MPPSEMKRVLTNIINNACEAVLPKDGIVNVCIKRENGYIIITIDDNGPGISKEIQDSLFTRGVTTKIKVQDLDSIMPEKV' A
#
# COMPACT_ATOMS: atom_id res chain seq x y z
N MET A 1 12.21 -17.78 6.58
CA MET A 1 11.81 -17.02 5.38
C MET A 1 13.07 -16.60 4.63
N PRO A 2 13.17 -16.83 3.32
CA PRO A 2 14.30 -16.33 2.52
C PRO A 2 14.35 -14.79 2.52
N PRO A 3 15.54 -14.16 2.46
CA PRO A 3 15.65 -12.70 2.37
C PRO A 3 14.87 -12.09 1.19
N SER A 4 14.73 -12.83 0.09
CA SER A 4 13.95 -12.41 -1.08
C SER A 4 12.46 -12.24 -0.78
N GLU A 5 11.88 -13.14 0.02
CA GLU A 5 10.47 -13.07 0.41
C GLU A 5 10.23 -11.92 1.38
N MET A 6 11.14 -11.68 2.34
CA MET A 6 11.10 -10.49 3.20
C MET A 6 11.13 -9.21 2.36
N LYS A 7 12.06 -9.13 1.41
CA LYS A 7 12.17 -8.00 0.49
C LYS A 7 10.85 -7.77 -0.24
N ARG A 8 10.20 -8.84 -0.73
CA ARG A 8 8.91 -8.73 -1.44
C ARG A 8 7.81 -8.18 -0.54
N VAL A 9 7.71 -8.68 0.70
CA VAL A 9 6.73 -8.17 1.69
C VAL A 9 6.94 -6.68 1.94
N LEU A 10 8.17 -6.27 2.23
CA LEU A 10 8.51 -4.87 2.50
C LEU A 10 8.24 -3.98 1.29
N THR A 11 8.66 -4.39 0.09
CA THR A 11 8.41 -3.64 -1.15
C THR A 11 6.91 -3.46 -1.40
N ASN A 12 6.09 -4.48 -1.19
CA ASN A 12 4.65 -4.37 -1.39
C ASN A 12 4.00 -3.35 -0.45
N ILE A 13 4.36 -3.38 0.84
CA ILE A 13 3.79 -2.45 1.84
C ILE A 13 4.28 -1.02 1.60
N ILE A 14 5.58 -0.84 1.34
CA ILE A 14 6.16 0.48 1.06
C ILE A 14 5.55 1.09 -0.22
N ASN A 15 5.39 0.30 -1.29
CA ASN A 15 4.75 0.78 -2.50
C ASN A 15 3.30 1.21 -2.25
N ASN A 16 2.55 0.43 -1.48
CA ASN A 16 1.18 0.81 -1.10
C ASN A 16 1.14 2.14 -0.33
N ALA A 17 2.06 2.34 0.62
CA ALA A 17 2.19 3.60 1.35
C ALA A 17 2.52 4.78 0.41
N CYS A 18 3.52 4.62 -0.48
CA CYS A 18 3.90 5.64 -1.45
C CYS A 18 2.76 6.00 -2.43
N GLU A 19 1.93 5.03 -2.80
CA GLU A 19 0.76 5.26 -3.66
C GLU A 19 -0.41 5.93 -2.93
N ALA A 20 -0.49 5.79 -1.61
CA ALA A 20 -1.57 6.33 -0.79
C ALA A 20 -1.38 7.82 -0.45
N VAL A 21 -0.13 8.29 -0.37
CA VAL A 21 0.19 9.67 0.03
C VAL A 21 -0.02 10.69 -1.09
N LEU A 22 -0.24 11.96 -0.72
CA LEU A 22 -0.38 13.04 -1.69
C LEU A 22 0.99 13.42 -2.32
N PRO A 23 1.05 13.77 -3.62
CA PRO A 23 2.33 14.02 -4.30
C PRO A 23 3.19 15.14 -3.72
N LYS A 24 2.57 16.15 -3.09
CA LYS A 24 3.27 17.37 -2.64
C LYS A 24 3.82 17.26 -1.22
N ASP A 25 3.06 16.63 -0.32
CA ASP A 25 3.32 16.61 1.13
C ASP A 25 3.27 15.17 1.69
N GLY A 26 3.51 14.18 0.83
CA GLY A 26 3.47 12.77 1.17
C GLY A 26 4.66 12.35 2.02
N ILE A 27 4.38 11.71 3.14
CA ILE A 27 5.38 11.23 4.10
C ILE A 27 5.14 9.74 4.32
N VAL A 28 6.19 8.95 4.14
CA VAL A 28 6.23 7.54 4.53
C VAL A 28 7.36 7.35 5.53
N ASN A 29 7.01 7.01 6.77
CA ASN A 29 7.94 6.77 7.86
C ASN A 29 8.19 5.26 8.00
N VAL A 30 9.46 4.87 7.99
CA VAL A 30 9.87 3.49 8.25
C VAL A 30 10.70 3.44 9.52
N CYS A 31 10.21 2.72 10.52
CA CYS A 31 10.89 2.54 11.80
C CYS A 31 11.18 1.06 12.04
N ILE A 32 12.35 0.78 12.61
CA ILE A 32 12.72 -0.56 13.06
C ILE A 32 13.12 -0.46 14.52
N LYS A 33 12.46 -1.25 15.37
CA LYS A 33 12.80 -1.36 16.79
C LYS A 33 12.86 -2.82 17.22
N ARG A 34 13.62 -3.09 18.28
CA ARG A 34 13.60 -4.39 18.96
C ARG A 34 12.75 -4.27 20.22
N GLU A 35 11.75 -5.12 20.36
CA GLU A 35 10.79 -5.09 21.46
C GLU A 35 10.37 -6.51 21.83
N ASN A 36 10.43 -6.87 23.12
CA ASN A 36 10.04 -8.20 23.64
C ASN A 36 10.68 -9.40 22.91
N GLY A 37 11.94 -9.25 22.46
CA GLY A 37 12.65 -10.29 21.71
C GLY A 37 12.34 -10.34 20.21
N TYR A 38 11.41 -9.51 19.73
CA TYR A 38 11.04 -9.39 18.32
C TYR A 38 11.67 -8.15 17.67
N ILE A 39 11.80 -8.20 16.35
CA ILE A 39 12.05 -7.01 15.54
C ILE A 39 10.69 -6.54 15.02
N ILE A 40 10.35 -5.29 15.34
CA ILE A 40 9.12 -4.63 14.90
C ILE A 40 9.50 -3.63 13.81
N ILE A 41 8.98 -3.86 12.60
CA ILE A 41 9.10 -2.93 11.48
C ILE A 41 7.75 -2.23 11.35
N THR A 42 7.77 -0.91 11.50
CA THR A 42 6.57 -0.06 11.32
C THR A 42 6.74 0.74 10.04
N ILE A 43 5.71 0.70 9.19
CA ILE A 43 5.60 1.52 7.98
C ILE A 43 4.32 2.33 8.17
N ASP A 44 4.48 3.65 8.25
CA ASP A 44 3.40 4.60 8.53
C ASP A 44 3.38 5.65 7.42
N ASP A 45 2.19 6.05 6.98
CA ASP A 45 2.01 7.05 5.94
C ASP A 45 0.94 8.07 6.32
N ASN A 46 1.07 9.29 5.77
CA ASN A 46 0.10 10.36 6.00
C ASN A 46 -0.99 10.43 4.91
N GLY A 47 -1.29 9.31 4.24
CA GLY A 47 -2.37 9.18 3.28
C GLY A 47 -3.76 9.23 3.94
N PRO A 48 -4.83 9.03 3.14
CA PRO A 48 -6.21 9.10 3.62
C PRO A 48 -6.60 7.95 4.57
N GLY A 49 -5.71 6.97 4.77
CA GLY A 49 -5.99 5.75 5.50
C GLY A 49 -6.86 4.76 4.72
N ILE A 50 -7.25 3.68 5.39
CA ILE A 50 -8.06 2.60 4.81
C ILE A 50 -9.49 2.75 5.29
N SER A 51 -10.45 2.80 4.35
CA SER A 51 -11.87 2.94 4.69
C SER A 51 -12.39 1.69 5.43
N LYS A 52 -13.37 1.85 6.32
CA LYS A 52 -13.86 0.75 7.18
C LYS A 52 -14.42 -0.42 6.38
N GLU A 53 -15.00 -0.14 5.21
CA GLU A 53 -15.65 -1.12 4.35
C GLU A 53 -14.67 -2.16 3.82
N ILE A 54 -13.39 -1.80 3.65
CA ILE A 54 -12.38 -2.69 3.07
C ILE A 54 -11.40 -3.25 4.10
N GLN A 55 -11.35 -2.72 5.33
CA GLN A 55 -10.39 -3.12 6.37
C GLN A 55 -10.38 -4.62 6.64
N ASP A 56 -11.56 -5.24 6.79
CA ASP A 56 -11.69 -6.67 7.08
C ASP A 56 -11.28 -7.56 5.90
N SER A 57 -11.28 -7.01 4.69
CA SER A 57 -11.01 -7.72 3.44
C SER A 57 -9.68 -7.32 2.79
N LEU A 58 -8.86 -6.50 3.46
CA LEU A 58 -7.64 -5.91 2.89
C LEU A 58 -6.65 -6.97 2.39
N PHE A 59 -6.62 -8.13 3.05
CA PHE A 59 -5.76 -9.26 2.71
C PHE A 59 -6.48 -10.35 1.90
N THR A 60 -7.73 -10.10 1.49
CA THR A 60 -8.47 -11.00 0.61
C THR A 60 -8.04 -10.80 -0.83
N ARG A 61 -7.73 -11.91 -1.52
CA ARG A 61 -7.31 -11.87 -2.92
C ARG A 61 -8.38 -11.21 -3.79
N GLY A 62 -7.96 -10.23 -4.60
CA GLY A 62 -8.81 -9.52 -5.55
C GLY A 62 -9.39 -8.20 -5.04
N VAL A 63 -9.29 -7.92 -3.74
CA VAL A 63 -9.70 -6.64 -3.16
C VAL A 63 -8.62 -5.59 -3.39
N THR A 64 -8.99 -4.45 -3.99
CA THR A 64 -8.10 -3.30 -4.23
C THR A 64 -8.93 -2.04 -4.46
N THR A 65 -8.44 -0.88 -4.01
CA THR A 65 -8.99 0.45 -4.33
C THR A 65 -8.31 1.10 -5.54
N LYS A 66 -7.21 0.50 -6.03
CA LYS A 66 -6.48 1.00 -7.20
C LYS A 66 -7.27 0.73 -8.47
N ILE A 67 -7.52 1.77 -9.27
CA ILE A 67 -8.14 1.67 -10.60
C ILE A 67 -7.16 0.96 -11.53
N LYS A 68 -7.61 -0.08 -12.24
CA LYS A 68 -6.76 -0.73 -13.25
C LYS A 68 -6.86 0.01 -14.57
N VAL A 69 -5.77 0.03 -15.34
CA VAL A 69 -5.72 0.68 -16.66
C VAL A 69 -6.79 0.14 -17.63
N GLN A 70 -7.18 -1.13 -17.48
CA GLN A 70 -8.28 -1.74 -18.24
C GLN A 70 -9.65 -1.12 -17.95
N ASP A 71 -9.84 -0.53 -16.77
CA ASP A 71 -11.08 0.15 -16.38
C ASP A 71 -11.10 1.61 -16.90
N LEU A 72 -9.94 2.20 -17.21
CA LEU A 72 -9.80 3.54 -17.79
C LEU A 72 -10.27 3.58 -19.25
N ASP A 73 -10.01 2.53 -20.03
CA ASP A 73 -10.45 2.41 -21.44
C ASP A 73 -11.98 2.39 -21.58
N SER A 74 -12.72 1.93 -20.58
CA SER A 74 -14.19 1.99 -20.56
C SER A 74 -14.76 3.36 -20.14
N ILE A 75 -13.96 4.21 -19.49
CA ILE A 75 -14.41 5.49 -18.94
C ILE A 75 -14.12 6.65 -19.91
N MET A 76 -13.16 6.49 -20.83
CA MET A 76 -12.81 7.50 -21.85
C MET A 76 -12.90 6.95 -23.28
N PRO A 77 -14.09 6.66 -23.82
CA PRO A 77 -14.21 6.15 -25.19
C PRO A 77 -13.94 7.20 -26.29
N GLU A 78 -13.92 8.50 -25.99
CA GLU A 78 -13.68 9.54 -27.01
C GLU A 78 -12.83 10.71 -26.49
N LYS A 79 -11.59 10.79 -26.98
CA LYS A 79 -10.99 12.07 -27.37
C LYS A 79 -10.43 11.91 -28.77
N VAL A 80 -11.15 12.54 -29.71
CA VAL A 80 -10.63 12.98 -31.03
C VAL A 80 -9.40 13.84 -30.83
#